data_AF-A0A5R2MUI9-F1
#
_entry.id   AF-A0A5R2MUI9-F1
#
_cell.length_a   1.000
_cell.length_b   1.000
_cell.length_c   1.000
_cell.angle_alpha   90.00
_cell.angle_beta   90.00
_cell.angle_gamma   90.00
#
_symmetry.space_group_name_H-M   'P 1'
#
loop_
_entity.id
_entity.type
_entity.pdbx_description
1 polymer ?
#
loop_
_entity_poly.entity_id
_entity_poly.type
_entity_poly.pdbx_seq_one_letter_code
_entity_poly.pdbx_strand_id
1 'polypeptide(L)'
;RGIDTQVYDTFEIERISGVAFELARTRKNHVTSMEKRNVMKSGVLWNEVVTQTHKARYSDVKLDHMLADAGGMQLVRWPKQFDVIVTDNLFGDMLSDIAAMLT
;
A
#
# COMPACT_ATOMS: atom_id res chain seq x y z
N ARG A 1 9.55 -9.25 -28.98
CA ARG A 1 9.99 -8.81 -27.63
C ARG A 1 8.78 -8.18 -26.94
N GLY A 2 8.41 -8.64 -25.76
CA GLY A 2 7.40 -7.98 -24.91
C GLY A 2 8.09 -7.07 -23.90
N ILE A 3 7.47 -5.93 -23.58
CA ILE A 3 7.94 -4.99 -22.55
C ILE A 3 6.69 -4.41 -21.89
N ASP A 4 6.66 -4.48 -20.57
CA ASP A 4 5.65 -3.84 -19.73
C ASP A 4 6.36 -2.81 -18.86
N THR A 5 5.70 -1.68 -18.62
CA THR A 5 6.27 -0.57 -17.84
C THR A 5 5.29 -0.17 -16.75
N GLN A 6 5.75 -0.20 -15.50
CA GLN A 6 5.02 0.37 -14.39
C GLN A 6 5.44 1.83 -14.21
N VAL A 7 4.51 2.75 -14.46
CA VAL A 7 4.69 4.19 -14.32
C VAL A 7 3.70 4.69 -13.28
N TYR A 8 4.17 5.58 -12.41
CA TYR A 8 3.35 6.30 -11.46
C TYR A 8 3.80 7.75 -11.42
N ASP A 9 2.84 8.66 -11.46
CA ASP A 9 3.05 10.05 -11.12
C ASP A 9 2.69 10.31 -9.65
N THR A 10 3.35 11.30 -9.05
CA THR A 10 3.16 11.66 -7.65
C THR A 10 1.69 11.90 -7.30
N PHE A 11 0.93 12.61 -8.14
CA PHE A 11 -0.48 12.93 -7.87
C PHE A 11 -1.37 11.68 -7.80
N GLU A 12 -1.02 10.60 -8.52
CA GLU A 12 -1.77 9.35 -8.50
C GLU A 12 -1.63 8.67 -7.14
N ILE A 13 -0.40 8.64 -6.62
CA ILE A 13 -0.04 8.05 -5.33
C ILE A 13 -0.63 8.88 -4.17
N GLU A 14 -0.52 10.21 -4.25
CA GLU A 14 -1.12 11.12 -3.26
C GLU A 14 -2.64 10.92 -3.16
N ARG A 15 -3.32 10.84 -4.30
CA ARG A 15 -4.77 10.69 -4.34
C ARG A 15 -5.23 9.37 -3.72
N ILE A 16 -4.62 8.24 -4.09
CA ILE A 16 -5.04 6.93 -3.56
C ILE A 16 -4.66 6.76 -2.09
N SER A 17 -3.50 7.27 -1.67
CA SER A 17 -3.09 7.24 -0.26
C SER A 17 -3.99 8.11 0.61
N GLY A 18 -4.42 9.27 0.13
CA GLY A 18 -5.42 10.09 0.82
C GLY A 18 -6.73 9.34 1.08
N VAL A 19 -7.24 8.62 0.07
CA VAL A 19 -8.44 7.76 0.24
C VAL A 19 -8.20 6.67 1.29
N ALA A 20 -7.04 6.02 1.27
CA ALA A 20 -6.71 4.98 2.25
C ALA A 20 -6.64 5.53 3.69
N PHE A 21 -6.06 6.72 3.90
CA PHE A 21 -6.00 7.34 5.22
C PHE A 21 -7.39 7.78 5.73
N GLU A 22 -8.21 8.40 4.88
CA GLU A 22 -9.58 8.76 5.28
C GLU A 22 -10.42 7.52 5.60
N LEU A 23 -10.26 6.44 4.83
CA LEU A 23 -10.90 5.17 5.13
C LEU A 23 -10.43 4.61 6.49
N ALA A 24 -9.12 4.64 6.76
CA ALA A 24 -8.57 4.15 8.02
C ALA A 24 -9.09 4.91 9.24
N ARG A 25 -9.31 6.24 9.14
CA ARG A 25 -9.92 7.05 10.21
C ARG A 25 -11.31 6.56 10.61
N THR A 26 -12.06 5.97 9.69
CA THR A 26 -13.39 5.39 9.96
C THR A 26 -13.34 3.95 10.48
N ARG A 27 -12.15 3.36 10.60
CA ARG A 27 -11.91 1.96 10.94
C ARG A 27 -11.03 1.83 12.19
N LYS A 28 -9.90 1.10 12.12
CA LYS A 28 -8.97 0.90 13.24
C LYS A 28 -7.80 1.88 13.21
N ASN A 29 -7.90 2.93 12.40
CA ASN A 29 -6.95 4.03 12.31
C ASN A 29 -5.51 3.57 11.97
N HIS A 30 -5.39 2.59 11.06
CA HIS A 30 -4.11 2.01 10.66
C HIS A 30 -4.06 1.73 9.15
N VAL A 31 -3.04 2.25 8.49
CA VAL A 31 -2.71 1.99 7.08
C VAL A 31 -1.40 1.23 6.99
N THR A 32 -1.40 0.15 6.20
CA THR A 32 -0.17 -0.52 5.75
C THR A 32 0.03 -0.25 4.27
N SER A 33 1.10 0.46 3.93
CA SER A 33 1.48 0.75 2.54
C SER A 33 2.43 -0.32 2.02
N MET A 34 2.04 -0.99 0.92
CA MET A 34 2.77 -2.12 0.34
C MET A 34 3.29 -1.82 -1.07
N GLU A 35 4.57 -2.06 -1.29
CA GLU A 35 5.27 -1.76 -2.55
C GLU A 35 6.56 -2.61 -2.67
N LYS A 36 7.46 -2.34 -3.62
CA LYS A 36 8.70 -3.13 -3.84
C LYS A 36 9.97 -2.29 -4.05
N ARG A 37 10.26 -1.36 -3.13
CA ARG A 37 11.31 -0.31 -3.23
C ARG A 37 12.72 -0.86 -3.27
N ASN A 38 12.91 -2.10 -2.83
CA ASN A 38 14.21 -2.75 -2.92
C ASN A 38 14.61 -3.10 -4.37
N VAL A 39 13.66 -3.07 -5.32
CA VAL A 39 13.91 -3.37 -6.74
C VAL A 39 13.32 -2.31 -7.67
N MET A 40 12.18 -1.73 -7.33
CA MET A 40 11.39 -0.87 -8.23
C MET A 40 11.56 0.61 -7.90
N LYS A 41 11.93 1.41 -8.92
CA LYS A 41 11.97 2.88 -8.79
C LYS A 41 10.59 3.48 -8.49
N SER A 42 9.54 2.94 -9.11
CA SER A 42 8.15 3.29 -8.80
C SER A 42 7.80 2.98 -7.33
N GLY A 43 8.37 1.90 -6.77
CA GLY A 43 8.23 1.57 -5.35
C GLY A 43 8.92 2.57 -4.42
N VAL A 44 10.13 3.03 -4.79
CA VAL A 44 10.81 4.11 -4.05
C VAL A 44 9.95 5.38 -4.05
N LEU A 45 9.47 5.82 -5.22
CA LEU A 45 8.58 6.97 -5.35
C LEU A 45 7.30 6.79 -4.53
N TRP A 46 6.69 5.60 -4.58
CA TRP A 46 5.51 5.26 -3.79
C TRP A 46 5.76 5.44 -2.29
N ASN A 47 6.85 4.88 -1.78
CA ASN A 47 7.20 4.98 -0.37
C ASN A 47 7.39 6.45 0.06
N GLU A 48 8.11 7.24 -0.73
CA GLU A 48 8.35 8.65 -0.47
C GLU A 48 7.05 9.46 -0.44
N VAL A 49 6.20 9.31 -1.46
CA VAL A 49 4.97 10.09 -1.60
C VAL A 49 3.94 9.72 -0.53
N VAL A 50 3.79 8.43 -0.21
CA VAL A 50 2.88 8.01 0.88
C VAL A 50 3.37 8.55 2.23
N THR A 51 4.69 8.50 2.48
CA THR A 51 5.27 9.06 3.71
C THR A 51 5.04 10.57 3.81
N GLN A 52 5.22 11.30 2.71
CA GLN A 52 5.01 12.75 2.67
C GLN A 52 3.53 13.11 2.87
N THR A 53 2.62 12.41 2.18
CA THR A 53 1.17 12.60 2.32
C THR A 53 0.72 12.37 3.76
N HIS A 54 1.22 11.29 4.38
CA HIS A 54 0.95 10.97 5.79
C HIS A 54 1.37 12.10 6.72
N LYS A 55 2.63 12.55 6.62
CA LYS A 55 3.17 13.62 7.46
C LYS A 55 2.43 14.95 7.28
N ALA A 56 1.97 15.24 6.07
CA ALA A 56 1.33 16.50 5.76
C ALA A 56 -0.11 16.61 6.29
N ARG A 57 -0.89 15.52 6.28
CA ARG A 57 -2.36 15.59 6.51
C ARG A 57 -2.94 14.49 7.39
N TYR A 58 -2.19 13.44 7.70
CA TYR A 58 -2.71 12.20 8.29
C TYR A 58 -1.83 11.67 9.43
N SER A 59 -1.12 12.54 10.14
CA SER A 59 -0.22 12.15 11.24
C SER A 59 -0.95 11.52 12.42
N ASP A 60 -2.28 11.64 12.49
CA ASP A 60 -3.17 10.97 13.43
C ASP A 60 -3.43 9.48 13.10
N VAL A 61 -3.18 9.04 11.87
CA VAL A 61 -3.35 7.65 11.43
C VAL A 61 -2.03 6.90 11.60
N LYS A 62 -2.04 5.67 12.13
CA LYS A 62 -0.82 4.84 12.15
C LYS A 62 -0.44 4.43 10.73
N LEU A 63 0.82 4.63 10.34
CA LEU A 63 1.36 4.19 9.05
C LEU A 63 2.49 3.17 9.26
N ASP A 64 2.37 2.00 8.62
CA ASP A 64 3.45 1.03 8.45
C ASP A 64 3.78 0.84 6.96
N HIS A 65 5.04 0.54 6.65
CA HIS A 65 5.46 0.15 5.30
C HIS A 65 5.93 -1.29 5.26
N MET A 66 5.49 -2.03 4.25
CA MET A 66 5.83 -3.44 4.05
C MET A 66 6.15 -3.70 2.58
N LEU A 67 7.05 -4.64 2.30
CA LEU A 67 7.25 -5.09 0.91
C LEU A 67 6.10 -6.00 0.50
N ALA A 68 5.64 -5.92 -0.75
CA ALA A 68 4.45 -6.64 -1.22
C ALA A 68 4.55 -8.17 -1.07
N ASP A 69 5.73 -8.75 -1.29
CA ASP A 69 5.98 -10.19 -1.06
C ASP A 69 5.90 -10.57 0.42
N ALA A 70 6.46 -9.76 1.32
CA ALA A 70 6.28 -9.94 2.75
C ALA A 70 4.80 -9.76 3.15
N GLY A 71 4.09 -8.83 2.52
CA GLY A 71 2.65 -8.64 2.65
C GLY A 71 1.86 -9.89 2.33
N GLY A 72 2.14 -10.53 1.19
CA GLY A 72 1.52 -11.81 0.81
C GLY A 72 1.74 -12.91 1.86
N MET A 73 2.98 -13.06 2.36
CA MET A 73 3.27 -14.01 3.43
C MET A 73 2.51 -13.70 4.73
N GLN A 74 2.41 -12.41 5.09
CA GLN A 74 1.73 -11.97 6.32
C GLN A 74 0.22 -12.10 6.23
N LEU A 75 -0.38 -11.92 5.06
CA LEU A 75 -1.80 -12.19 4.83
C LEU A 75 -2.12 -13.65 5.14
N VAL A 76 -1.31 -14.59 4.67
CA VAL A 76 -1.53 -16.02 4.98
C VAL A 76 -1.23 -16.35 6.44
N ARG A 77 -0.13 -15.83 6.99
CA ARG A 77 0.34 -16.19 8.34
C ARG A 77 -0.51 -15.57 9.45
N TRP A 78 -0.83 -14.29 9.35
CA TRP A 78 -1.55 -13.55 10.39
C TRP A 78 -2.35 -12.36 9.79
N PRO A 79 -3.46 -12.63 9.09
CA PRO A 79 -4.20 -11.60 8.35
C PRO A 79 -4.85 -10.54 9.25
N LYS A 80 -5.21 -10.90 10.49
CA LYS A 80 -5.94 -10.03 11.43
C LYS A 80 -5.15 -8.81 11.92
N GLN A 81 -3.85 -8.72 11.60
CA GLN A 81 -3.01 -7.57 11.94
C GLN A 81 -3.29 -6.34 11.06
N PHE A 82 -3.90 -6.53 9.89
CA PHE A 82 -4.13 -5.45 8.93
C PHE A 82 -5.51 -4.79 9.14
N ASP A 83 -5.59 -3.49 8.85
CA ASP A 83 -6.84 -2.74 8.77
C ASP A 83 -7.11 -2.24 7.35
N VAL A 84 -6.35 -1.25 6.88
CA VAL A 84 -6.38 -0.77 5.49
C VAL A 84 -5.02 -1.05 4.85
N ILE A 85 -5.03 -1.71 3.69
CA ILE A 85 -3.84 -1.91 2.85
C ILE A 85 -3.95 -0.98 1.66
N VAL A 86 -2.89 -0.24 1.36
CA VAL A 86 -2.77 0.59 0.17
C VAL A 86 -1.53 0.17 -0.61
N THR A 87 -1.69 0.00 -1.92
CA THR A 87 -0.64 -0.55 -2.77
C THR A 87 -0.82 -0.11 -4.23
N ASP A 88 0.16 -0.38 -5.07
CA ASP A 88 0.04 -0.13 -6.50
C ASP A 88 -0.96 -1.09 -7.17
N ASN A 89 -1.24 -0.85 -8.45
CA ASN A 89 -2.26 -1.60 -9.18
C ASN A 89 -1.96 -3.11 -9.25
N LEU A 90 -0.72 -3.49 -9.59
CA LEU A 90 -0.35 -4.89 -9.78
C LEU A 90 -0.35 -5.65 -8.45
N PHE A 91 0.21 -5.08 -7.40
CA PHE A 91 0.20 -5.70 -6.09
C PHE A 91 -1.21 -5.68 -5.47
N GLY A 92 -2.03 -4.67 -5.76
CA GLY A 92 -3.42 -4.60 -5.34
C GLY A 92 -4.24 -5.75 -5.89
N ASP A 93 -4.14 -5.99 -7.20
CA ASP A 93 -4.79 -7.10 -7.89
C ASP A 93 -4.44 -8.44 -7.21
N MET A 94 -3.15 -8.75 -7.13
CA MET A 94 -2.66 -10.01 -6.53
C MET A 94 -3.02 -10.17 -5.04
N LEU A 95 -2.80 -9.14 -4.22
CA LEU A 95 -3.04 -9.23 -2.78
C LEU A 95 -4.53 -9.27 -2.44
N SER A 96 -5.37 -8.64 -3.26
CA SER A 96 -6.83 -8.68 -3.07
C SER A 96 -7.40 -10.09 -3.29
N ASP A 97 -6.90 -10.82 -4.30
CA ASP A 97 -7.25 -12.22 -4.53
C ASP A 97 -6.84 -13.12 -3.36
N ILE A 98 -5.62 -12.92 -2.83
CA ILE A 98 -5.14 -13.64 -1.64
C ILE A 98 -6.05 -13.35 -0.44
N ALA A 99 -6.39 -12.07 -0.21
CA ALA A 99 -7.25 -11.68 0.90
C ALA A 99 -8.65 -12.30 0.79
N ALA A 100 -9.21 -12.37 -0.42
CA ALA A 100 -10.52 -12.96 -0.68
C ALA A 100 -10.55 -14.48 -0.42
N MET A 101 -9.45 -15.21 -0.66
CA MET A 101 -9.39 -16.65 -0.40
C MET A 101 -9.21 -16.99 1.09
N LEU A 102 -8.76 -16.04 1.91
CA LEU A 102 -8.55 -16.22 3.35
C LEU A 102 -9.82 -15.99 4.18
N THR A 103 -10.89 -15.48 3.57
CA THR A 103 -12.21 -15.26 4.18
C THR A 103 -13.18 -16.39 3.88
#